data_AF-A0A9P2UQQ0-F1
#
_entry.id   AF-A0A9P2UQQ0-F1
#
_cell.length_a   1.000
_cell.length_b   1.000
_cell.length_c   1.000
_cell.angle_alpha   90.00
_cell.angle_beta   90.00
_cell.angle_gamma   90.00
#
_symmetry.space_group_name_H-M   'P 1'
#
loop_
_entity.id
_entity.type
_entity.pdbx_description
1 polymer ?
#
loop_
_entity_poly.entity_id
_entity_poly.type
_entity_poly.pdbx_seq_one_letter_code
_entity_poly.pdbx_strand_id
1 'polypeptide(L)'
;MKNEVGFHVPVRPMPPDWIFEMGTPNFVPAPELWEWIRKVFLDPKSKLFNPDHMHLRSFRYPDIAVMWARSGFKKQGRQVIGTTEKVMINAGGWKKERQEEQYI
;
A
#
# COMPACT_ATOMS: atom_id res chain seq x y z
N MET A 1 -27.24 -11.98 1.41
CA MET A 1 -27.77 -11.57 0.08
C MET A 1 -26.68 -11.82 -0.95
N LYS A 2 -26.90 -12.77 -1.87
CA LYS A 2 -25.98 -13.05 -2.98
C LYS A 2 -26.25 -12.01 -4.07
N ASN A 3 -25.26 -11.18 -4.39
CA ASN A 3 -25.38 -10.21 -5.46
C ASN A 3 -25.16 -10.94 -6.80
N GLU A 4 -26.25 -11.26 -7.47
CA GLU A 4 -26.30 -11.84 -8.80
C GLU A 4 -26.14 -10.75 -9.87
N VAL A 5 -24.90 -10.28 -10.05
CA VAL A 5 -24.44 -9.66 -11.30
C VAL A 5 -23.01 -10.15 -11.52
N GLY A 6 -22.81 -10.99 -12.55
CA GLY A 6 -21.69 -11.91 -12.75
C GLY A 6 -20.29 -11.34 -12.92
N PHE A 7 -19.76 -10.62 -11.93
CA PHE A 7 -18.34 -10.32 -11.80
C PHE A 7 -17.92 -10.37 -10.33
N HIS A 8 -16.96 -11.25 -10.00
CA HIS A 8 -16.41 -11.37 -8.65
C HIS A 8 -15.25 -10.39 -8.49
N VAL A 9 -15.47 -9.25 -7.83
CA VAL A 9 -14.37 -8.41 -7.35
C VAL A 9 -13.76 -9.11 -6.13
N PRO A 10 -12.45 -9.40 -6.13
CA PRO A 10 -11.79 -9.97 -4.97
C PRO A 10 -12.07 -9.17 -3.70
N VAL A 11 -12.37 -9.87 -2.60
CA VAL A 11 -12.58 -9.23 -1.29
C VAL A 11 -11.30 -8.51 -0.89
N ARG A 12 -11.42 -7.25 -0.45
CA ARG A 12 -10.29 -6.47 0.06
C ARG A 12 -9.74 -7.13 1.32
N PRO A 13 -8.42 -7.38 1.40
CA PRO A 13 -7.81 -7.86 2.63
C PRO A 13 -8.04 -6.87 3.79
N MET A 14 -8.17 -7.42 4.99
CA MET A 14 -8.27 -6.66 6.23
C MET A 14 -6.95 -6.73 6.99
N PRO A 15 -6.63 -5.71 7.81
CA PRO A 15 -5.48 -5.79 8.68
C PRO A 15 -5.61 -6.99 9.62
N PRO A 16 -4.49 -7.61 10.02
CA PRO A 16 -4.54 -8.68 11.01
C PRO A 16 -5.00 -8.14 12.36
N ASP A 17 -5.91 -8.85 13.04
CA ASP A 17 -6.53 -8.37 14.29
C ASP A 17 -5.51 -8.00 15.38
N TRP A 18 -4.40 -8.75 15.45
CA TRP A 18 -3.35 -8.54 16.44
C TRP A 18 -2.65 -7.18 16.34
N ILE A 19 -2.74 -6.46 15.20
CA ILE A 19 -2.09 -5.14 15.08
C ILE A 19 -2.67 -4.12 16.07
N PHE A 20 -3.90 -4.33 16.54
CA PHE A 20 -4.58 -3.46 17.48
C PHE A 20 -4.30 -3.82 18.95
N GLU A 21 -3.59 -4.92 19.21
CA GLU A 21 -3.23 -5.34 20.57
C GLU A 21 -2.11 -4.49 21.18
N MET A 22 -2.05 -4.47 22.51
CA MET A 22 -1.00 -3.76 23.24
C MET A 22 0.35 -4.46 23.04
N GLY A 23 1.41 -3.69 22.79
CA GLY A 23 2.76 -4.23 22.62
C GLY A 23 3.12 -4.71 21.21
N THR A 24 2.21 -4.62 20.23
CA THR A 24 2.53 -4.94 18.83
C THR A 24 3.16 -3.74 18.09
N PRO A 25 3.73 -3.93 16.88
CA PRO A 25 4.23 -2.82 16.07
C PRO A 25 3.11 -1.87 15.59
N ASN A 26 3.46 -0.61 15.30
CA ASN A 26 2.49 0.35 14.72
C ASN A 26 2.17 0.10 13.25
N PHE A 27 3.06 -0.60 12.54
CA PHE A 27 2.94 -0.90 11.13
C PHE A 27 3.29 -2.37 10.87
N VAL A 28 2.60 -3.00 9.92
CA VAL A 28 2.90 -4.36 9.43
C VAL A 28 2.86 -4.36 7.90
N PRO A 29 3.82 -5.03 7.23
CA PRO A 29 3.75 -5.25 5.79
C PRO A 29 2.41 -5.87 5.37
N ALA A 30 1.86 -5.42 4.25
CA ALA A 30 0.60 -5.87 3.67
C ALA A 30 0.78 -6.33 2.20
N PRO A 31 1.64 -7.32 1.92
CA PRO A 31 1.87 -7.81 0.55
C PRO A 31 0.57 -8.29 -0.12
N GLU A 32 -0.35 -8.87 0.65
CA GLU A 32 -1.67 -9.30 0.19
C GLU A 32 -2.52 -8.12 -0.32
N LEU A 33 -2.36 -6.94 0.28
CA LEU A 33 -3.06 -5.73 -0.15
C LEU A 33 -2.49 -5.22 -1.48
N TRP A 34 -1.18 -5.32 -1.70
CA TRP A 34 -0.58 -5.00 -3.01
C TRP A 34 -1.09 -5.94 -4.11
N GLU A 35 -1.14 -7.24 -3.85
CA GLU A 35 -1.72 -8.20 -4.80
C GLU A 35 -3.17 -7.89 -5.13
N TRP A 36 -3.96 -7.53 -4.12
CA TRP A 36 -5.35 -7.11 -4.30
C TRP A 36 -5.44 -5.84 -5.15
N ILE A 37 -4.63 -4.80 -4.88
CA ILE A 37 -4.58 -3.57 -5.69
C ILE A 37 -4.27 -3.90 -7.15
N ARG A 38 -3.28 -4.77 -7.41
CA ARG A 38 -2.90 -5.19 -8.77
C ARG A 38 -4.06 -5.86 -9.50
N LYS A 39 -4.77 -6.77 -8.84
CA LYS A 39 -5.90 -7.51 -9.42
C LYS A 39 -7.13 -6.62 -9.63
N VAL A 40 -7.38 -5.67 -8.73
CA VAL A 40 -8.61 -4.87 -8.74
C VAL A 40 -8.49 -3.60 -9.56
N PHE A 41 -7.39 -2.85 -9.43
CA PHE A 41 -7.27 -1.53 -10.04
C PHE A 41 -6.31 -1.48 -11.23
N LEU A 42 -5.36 -2.41 -11.30
CA LEU A 42 -4.30 -2.40 -12.33
C LEU A 42 -4.48 -3.45 -13.43
N ASP A 43 -5.48 -4.32 -13.32
CA ASP A 43 -5.81 -5.31 -14.35
C ASP A 43 -6.87 -4.78 -15.32
N PRO A 44 -6.57 -4.60 -16.62
CA PRO A 44 -7.55 -4.21 -17.64
C PRO A 44 -8.79 -5.12 -17.72
N LYS A 45 -8.68 -6.36 -17.22
CA LYS A 45 -9.83 -7.28 -17.14
C LYS A 45 -10.71 -7.05 -15.91
N SER A 46 -10.25 -6.26 -14.93
CA SER A 46 -11.02 -5.91 -13.75
C SER A 46 -12.05 -4.83 -14.05
N LYS A 47 -13.21 -4.95 -13.42
CA LYS A 47 -14.28 -3.94 -13.50
C LYS A 47 -13.85 -2.59 -12.91
N LEU A 48 -12.98 -2.61 -11.90
CA LEU A 48 -12.48 -1.40 -11.23
C LEU A 48 -11.13 -0.94 -11.80
N PHE A 49 -10.74 -1.46 -12.96
CA PHE A 49 -9.55 -1.01 -13.66
C PHE A 49 -9.58 0.51 -13.86
N ASN A 50 -8.49 1.18 -13.49
CA ASN A 50 -8.28 2.59 -13.81
C ASN A 50 -7.15 2.72 -14.84
N PRO A 51 -7.44 3.13 -16.09
CA PRO A 51 -6.44 3.39 -17.11
C PRO A 51 -5.32 4.33 -16.66
N ASP A 52 -5.62 5.32 -15.82
CA ASP A 52 -4.63 6.28 -15.32
C ASP A 52 -3.55 5.60 -14.47
N HIS A 53 -3.85 4.44 -13.88
CA HIS A 53 -2.93 3.67 -13.06
C HIS A 53 -2.07 2.68 -13.85
N MET A 54 -2.14 2.66 -15.19
CA MET A 54 -1.36 1.72 -16.01
C MET A 54 0.15 1.81 -15.79
N HIS A 55 0.65 3.01 -15.51
CA HIS A 55 2.06 3.25 -15.20
C HIS A 55 2.52 2.52 -13.92
N LEU A 56 1.60 2.13 -13.03
CA LEU A 56 1.92 1.40 -11.80
C LEU A 56 2.09 -0.11 -12.03
N ARG A 57 1.64 -0.63 -13.17
CA ARG A 57 1.56 -2.07 -13.43
C ARG A 57 2.92 -2.76 -13.56
N SER A 58 3.93 -2.03 -14.02
CA SER A 58 5.31 -2.51 -14.19
C SER A 58 6.01 -2.77 -12.85
N PHE A 59 5.66 -2.01 -11.81
CA PHE A 59 6.23 -2.17 -10.47
C PHE A 59 5.80 -3.49 -9.84
N ARG A 60 6.70 -4.10 -9.08
CA ARG A 60 6.48 -5.30 -8.29
C ARG A 60 6.69 -4.99 -6.82
N TYR A 61 6.41 -5.97 -5.95
CA TYR A 61 6.91 -5.89 -4.59
C TYR A 61 8.42 -6.19 -4.62
N PRO A 62 9.28 -5.38 -3.96
CA PRO A 62 8.96 -4.26 -3.07
C PRO A 62 9.03 -2.86 -3.70
N ASP A 63 9.18 -2.69 -5.02
CA ASP A 63 9.18 -1.36 -5.69
C ASP A 63 8.03 -0.46 -5.23
N ILE A 64 6.84 -1.05 -5.10
CA ILE A 64 5.73 -0.49 -4.34
C ILE A 64 5.38 -1.48 -3.24
N ALA A 65 5.56 -1.04 -2.00
CA ALA A 65 5.17 -1.78 -0.81
C ALA A 65 3.96 -1.11 -0.13
N VAL A 66 3.10 -1.93 0.45
CA VAL A 66 1.93 -1.48 1.21
C VAL A 66 2.05 -2.01 2.63
N MET A 67 1.54 -1.25 3.60
CA MET A 67 1.52 -1.63 5.00
C MET A 67 0.19 -1.27 5.64
N TRP A 68 -0.23 -2.06 6.62
CA TRP A 68 -1.29 -1.68 7.54
C TRP A 68 -0.70 -0.80 8.64
N ALA A 69 -1.47 0.19 9.08
CA ALA A 69 -1.17 1.01 10.24
C ALA A 69 -2.19 0.70 11.33
N ARG A 70 -1.73 0.56 12.58
CA ARG A 70 -2.58 0.39 13.75
C ARG A 70 -3.60 1.52 13.91
N SER A 71 -3.22 2.73 13.53
CA SER A 71 -4.06 3.92 13.65
C SER A 71 -3.73 4.93 12.56
N GLY A 72 -4.74 5.69 12.12
CA GLY A 72 -4.51 6.84 11.23
C GLY A 72 -3.71 7.94 11.92
N PHE A 73 -2.91 8.68 11.15
CA PHE A 73 -2.13 9.80 11.67
C PHE A 73 -3.05 10.98 12.00
N LYS A 74 -2.94 11.52 13.22
CA LYS A 74 -3.76 12.66 13.68
C LYS A 74 -2.86 13.84 14.06
N LYS A 75 -3.14 15.03 13.52
CA LYS A 75 -2.42 16.27 13.86
C LYS A 75 -3.33 17.48 13.72
N GLN A 76 -3.36 18.35 14.75
CA GLN A 76 -4.15 19.60 14.77
C GLN A 76 -5.61 19.42 14.33
N GLY A 77 -6.30 18.41 14.90
CA GLY A 77 -7.69 18.10 14.57
C GLY A 77 -7.92 17.45 13.20
N ARG A 78 -6.87 17.22 12.40
CA ARG A 78 -6.95 16.53 11.11
C ARG A 78 -6.52 15.07 11.25
N GLN A 79 -7.13 14.19 10.47
CA GLN A 79 -6.79 12.77 10.39
C GLN A 79 -6.46 12.39 8.95
N VAL A 80 -5.33 11.70 8.77
CA VAL A 80 -4.89 11.14 7.49
C VAL A 80 -5.25 9.65 7.47
N ILE A 81 -6.00 9.24 6.46
CA ILE A 81 -6.49 7.86 6.28
C ILE A 81 -5.48 6.93 5.60
N GLY A 82 -4.47 7.50 4.94
CA GLY A 82 -3.39 6.79 4.27
C GLY A 82 -2.37 7.79 3.72
N THR A 83 -1.12 7.34 3.58
CA THR A 83 -0.04 8.11 2.97
C THR A 83 0.69 7.24 1.96
N THR A 84 1.25 7.88 0.95
CA THR A 84 2.15 7.26 -0.02
C THR A 84 3.40 8.11 -0.08
N GLU A 85 4.56 7.51 0.16
CA GLU A 85 5.85 8.20 0.14
C GLU A 85 6.91 7.35 -0.57
N LYS A 86 7.90 8.02 -1.17
CA LYS A 86 9.14 7.35 -1.54
C LYS A 86 9.98 7.15 -0.29
N VAL A 87 10.79 6.10 -0.27
CA VAL A 87 11.78 5.92 0.80
C VAL A 87 12.72 7.12 0.79
N MET A 88 12.66 7.91 1.86
CA MET A 88 13.50 9.10 2.01
C MET A 88 14.69 8.76 2.92
N ILE A 89 15.90 8.85 2.37
CA ILE A 89 17.12 8.76 3.16
C ILE A 89 17.39 10.10 3.82
N ASN A 90 17.12 10.17 5.13
CA ASN A 90 17.33 11.38 5.93
C ASN A 90 18.81 11.51 6.36
N ALA A 91 19.70 11.63 5.38
CA ALA A 91 21.13 11.90 5.54
C ALA A 91 21.57 13.09 4.67
N GLY A 92 22.74 13.67 4.95
CA GLY A 92 23.33 14.74 4.15
C GLY A 92 24.52 14.28 3.30
N GLY A 93 24.79 15.02 2.22
CA GLY A 93 25.99 14.88 1.36
C GLY A 93 26.23 13.46 0.84
N TRP A 94 27.51 13.06 0.83
CA TRP A 94 27.98 11.76 0.32
C TRP A 94 27.22 10.55 0.87
N LYS A 95 26.78 10.60 2.14
CA LYS A 95 26.05 9.49 2.76
C LYS A 95 24.68 9.29 2.13
N LYS A 96 24.01 10.38 1.76
CA LYS A 96 22.71 10.34 1.07
C LYS A 96 22.89 9.83 -0.35
N GLU A 97 23.77 10.44 -1.13
CA GLU A 97 24.03 10.07 -2.53
C GLU A 97 24.36 8.58 -2.67
N ARG A 98 25.30 8.07 -1.87
CA ARG A 98 25.68 6.65 -1.89
C ARG A 98 24.52 5.72 -1.51
N GLN A 99 23.67 6.12 -0.56
CA GLN A 99 22.55 5.28 -0.13
C GLN A 99 21.40 5.30 -1.16
N GLU A 100 21.16 6.42 -1.84
CA GLU A 100 20.17 6.53 -2.91
C GLU A 100 20.55 5.64 -4.10
N GLU A 101 21.81 5.69 -4.55
CA GLU A 101 22.30 4.84 -5.65
C GLU A 101 22.29 3.34 -5.33
N GLN A 102 22.44 2.95 -4.07
CA GLN A 102 22.38 1.54 -3.65
C GLN A 102 20.94 1.01 -3.51
N TYR A 103 19.96 1.90 -3.45
CA TYR A 103 18.55 1.56 -3.26
C TYR A 103 17.76 1.53 -4.58
N ILE A 104 18.37 2.00 -5.66
CA ILE A 104 17.88 1.91 -7.06
C ILE A 104 18.27 0.55 -7.64
#